data_AF-A0A967NB85-F1
#
_entry.id   AF-A0A967NB85-F1
#
_cell.length_a   1.000
_cell.length_b   1.000
_cell.length_c   1.000
_cell.angle_alpha   90.00
_cell.angle_beta   90.00
_cell.angle_gamma   90.00
#
_symmetry.space_group_name_H-M   'P 1'
#
loop_
_entity.id
_entity.type
_entity.pdbx_description
1 polymer ?
#
loop_
_entity_poly.entity_id
_entity_poly.type
_entity_poly.pdbx_seq_one_letter_code
_entity_poly.pdbx_strand_id
1 'polypeptide(L)' 'MEIERVWPSLLRVTLHAYEMSALVAAARSLVDGDGEGELTSEAVDQLENVLASYDAEIEKLGTG' A
#
# COMPACT_ATOMS: atom_id res chain seq x y z
N MET A 1 -7.36 -2.40 -4.58
CA MET A 1 -6.28 -1.81 -5.41
C MET A 1 -6.19 -2.53 -6.76
N GLU A 2 -5.73 -1.83 -7.81
CA GLU A 2 -5.40 -2.37 -9.13
C GLU A 2 -4.06 -1.80 -9.59
N ILE A 3 -3.19 -2.64 -10.16
CA ILE A 3 -1.91 -2.19 -10.74
C ILE A 3 -1.77 -2.68 -12.18
N GLU A 4 -1.62 -1.73 -13.09
CA GLU A 4 -1.50 -1.98 -14.53
C GLU A 4 -0.13 -1.55 -15.05
N ARG A 5 0.50 -2.39 -15.89
CA ARG A 5 1.68 -1.98 -16.67
C ARG A 5 1.24 -1.21 -17.92
N VAL A 6 1.44 0.11 -17.91
CA VAL A 6 1.15 0.99 -19.05
C VAL A 6 2.31 1.03 -20.04
N TRP A 7 3.55 0.89 -19.54
CA TRP A 7 4.79 0.81 -20.33
C TRP A 7 5.83 -0.02 -19.54
N PRO A 8 6.93 -0.53 -20.14
CA PRO A 8 7.92 -1.32 -19.40
C PRO A 8 8.39 -0.72 -18.07
N SER A 9 8.58 0.61 -18.00
CA SER A 9 8.96 1.34 -16.79
C SER A 9 7.85 2.21 -16.18
N LEU A 10 6.61 2.10 -16.66
CA LEU A 10 5.49 2.91 -16.20
C LEU A 10 4.33 2.02 -15.72
N LEU A 11 4.02 2.14 -14.43
CA LEU A 11 2.85 1.51 -13.82
C LEU A 11 1.77 2.56 -13.53
N ARG A 12 0.51 2.18 -13.69
CA ARG A 12 -0.64 2.92 -13.16
C ARG A 12 -1.16 2.15 -11.95
N VAL A 13 -1.30 2.84 -10.82
CA VAL A 13 -1.91 2.30 -9.62
C VAL A 13 -3.24 3.00 -9.40
N THR A 14 -4.31 2.22 -9.33
CA THR A 14 -5.64 2.69 -8.97
C THR A 14 -5.97 2.18 -7.57
N LEU A 15 -6.32 3.09 -6.68
CA LEU A 15 -6.55 2.77 -5.28
C LEU A 15 -7.75 3.55 -4.73
N HIS A 16 -8.43 2.95 -3.76
CA HIS A 16 -9.48 3.62 -3.00
C HIS A 16 -8.87 4.63 -2.03
N ALA A 17 -9.66 5.65 -1.64
CA ALA A 17 -9.19 6.71 -0.75
C ALA A 17 -8.67 6.20 0.60
N TYR A 18 -9.26 5.12 1.13
CA TYR A 18 -8.81 4.51 2.40
C TYR A 18 -7.45 3.82 2.24
N GLU A 19 -7.20 3.14 1.11
CA GLU A 19 -5.90 2.50 0.81
C GLU A 19 -4.80 3.56 0.75
N MET A 20 -5.06 4.70 0.09
CA MET A 20 -4.12 5.83 0.07
C MET A 20 -3.82 6.33 1.48
N SER A 21 -4.88 6.52 2.25
CA SER A 21 -4.79 7.12 3.59
C SER A 21 -4.00 6.21 4.53
N ALA A 22 -4.22 4.89 4.47
CA ALA A 22 -3.47 3.90 5.23
C ALA A 22 -1.97 3.91 4.87
N LEU A 23 -1.63 3.92 3.58
CA LEU A 23 -0.24 3.97 3.11
C LEU A 23 0.47 5.26 3.54
N VAL A 24 -0.19 6.41 3.41
CA VAL A 24 0.37 7.71 3.81
C VAL A 24 0.55 7.80 5.33
N ALA A 25 -0.40 7.28 6.10
CA ALA A 25 -0.30 7.25 7.56
C ALA A 25 0.88 6.38 8.02
N ALA A 26 1.04 5.19 7.44
CA ALA A 26 2.16 4.31 7.72
C ALA A 26 3.51 4.96 7.34
N ALA A 27 3.59 5.59 6.16
CA ALA A 27 4.79 6.28 5.72
C ALA A 27 5.18 7.45 6.65
N ARG A 28 4.20 8.24 7.11
CA ARG A 28 4.44 9.33 8.07
C ARG A 28 4.92 8.80 9.41
N SER A 29 4.26 7.78 9.96
CA SER A 29 4.69 7.12 11.19
C SER A 29 6.14 6.64 11.13
N LEU A 30 6.57 6.08 9.98
CA LEU A 30 7.95 5.63 9.80
C LEU A 30 8.96 6.79 9.65
N VAL A 31 8.59 7.86 8.94
CA VAL A 31 9.46 9.01 8.67
C VAL A 31 9.63 9.93 9.88
N ASP A 32 8.57 10.11 10.66
CA ASP A 32 8.56 10.99 11.83
C ASP A 32 9.41 10.43 12.98
N GLY A 33 9.94 9.21 12.85
CA GLY A 33 11.05 8.68 13.66
C GLY A 33 10.69 8.27 15.08
N ASP A 34 9.54 8.70 15.58
CA ASP A 34 9.01 8.33 16.87
C ASP A 34 7.91 7.28 16.71
N GLY A 35 8.20 6.05 17.12
CA GLY A 35 7.20 5.03 17.41
C GLY A 35 6.26 5.40 18.56
N GLU A 36 6.01 6.69 18.80
CA GLU A 36 5.06 7.21 19.80
C GLU A 36 3.60 7.18 19.30
N GLY A 37 3.39 6.97 18.00
CA GLY A 37 2.10 6.58 17.45
C GLY A 37 2.11 5.09 17.12
N GLU A 38 1.97 4.23 18.13
CA GLU A 38 1.69 2.82 17.90
C GLU A 38 0.45 2.74 17.01
N LEU A 39 0.58 2.21 15.79
CA LEU A 39 -0.56 2.00 14.91
C LEU A 39 -1.59 1.19 15.69
N THR A 40 -2.85 1.66 15.74
CA THR A 40 -3.90 0.87 16.37
C THR A 40 -3.97 -0.50 15.68
N SER A 41 -4.38 -1.53 16.40
CA SER A 41 -4.52 -2.87 15.81
C SER A 41 -5.42 -2.84 14.56
N GLU A 42 -6.47 -2.02 14.58
CA GLU A 42 -7.33 -1.80 13.40
C GLU A 42 -6.58 -1.16 12.22
N ALA A 43 -5.71 -0.17 12.47
CA ALA A 43 -4.91 0.45 11.42
C ALA A 43 -3.86 -0.52 10.87
N VAL A 44 -3.30 -1.39 11.72
CA VAL A 44 -2.40 -2.48 11.29
C VAL A 44 -3.15 -3.47 10.41
N ASP A 45 -4.31 -3.97 10.85
CA ASP A 45 -5.13 -4.90 10.08
C ASP A 45 -5.52 -4.31 8.71
N GLN A 46 -5.88 -3.02 8.67
CA GLN A 46 -6.17 -2.33 7.42
C GLN A 46 -4.93 -2.24 6.52
N LEU A 47 -3.76 -1.93 7.09
CA LEU A 47 -2.51 -1.85 6.34
C LEU A 47 -2.10 -3.22 5.78
N GLU A 48 -2.23 -4.29 6.55
CA GLU A 48 -1.96 -5.66 6.10
C GLU A 48 -2.83 -6.05 4.92
N ASN A 49 -4.12 -5.72 4.94
CA ASN A 49 -5.02 -5.98 3.82
C ASN A 49 -4.63 -5.19 2.57
N VAL A 50 -4.22 -3.92 2.73
CA VAL A 50 -3.74 -3.08 1.61
C VAL A 50 -2.46 -3.65 1.01
N LEU A 51 -1.51 -4.09 1.85
CA LEU A 51 -0.25 -4.69 1.41
C LEU A 51 -0.48 -6.05 0.73
N ALA A 52 -1.35 -6.90 1.26
CA ALA A 52 -1.69 -8.17 0.64
C ALA A 52 -2.33 -7.97 -0.76
N SER A 53 -3.18 -6.94 -0.92
CA SER A 53 -3.72 -6.57 -2.23
C SER A 53 -2.62 -6.06 -3.17
N TYR A 54 -1.65 -5.31 -2.68
CA TYR A 54 -0.51 -4.84 -3.47
C TYR A 54 0.35 -6.01 -3.95
N ASP A 55 0.72 -6.93 -3.07
CA ASP A 55 1.54 -8.09 -3.39
C ASP A 55 0.88 -8.98 -4.45
N ALA A 56 -0.42 -9.25 -4.30
CA ALA A 56 -1.18 -10.02 -5.27
C ALA A 56 -1.23 -9.36 -6.66
N GLU A 57 -1.28 -8.03 -6.74
CA GLU A 57 -1.23 -7.30 -8.01
C GLU A 57 0.17 -7.31 -8.63
N ILE A 58 1.23 -7.17 -7.82
CA ILE A 58 2.61 -7.26 -8.30
C ILE A 58 2.94 -8.66 -8.84
N GLU A 59 2.48 -9.73 -8.20
CA GLU A 59 2.66 -11.11 -8.70
C GLU A 59 2.06 -11.29 -10.11
N LYS A 60 0.89 -10.71 -10.37
CA LYS A 60 0.24 -10.75 -11.68
C LYS A 60 1.05 -10.02 -12.76
N LEU A 61 1.81 -8.99 -12.40
CA LEU A 61 2.67 -8.26 -13.34
C LEU A 61 3.95 -9.01 -13.72
N GLY A 62 4.35 -10.01 -12.93
CA GLY A 62 5.51 -10.87 -13.18
C GLY A 62 5.20 -12.16 -13.93
N THR A 63 3.92 -12.50 -14.09
CA THR A 63 3.43 -13.69 -14.80
C THR A 63 2.95 -13.41 -16.23
N GLY A 64 3.18 -12.18 -16.74
CA GLY A 64 2.82 -11.73 -18.10
C GLY A 64 4.00 -11.58 -19.04
#